data_AF-A0A6M0APR1-F1
#
_entry.id   AF-A0A6M0APR1-F1
#
_cell.length_a   1.000
_cell.length_b   1.000
_cell.length_c   1.000
_cell.angle_alpha   90.00
_cell.angle_beta   90.00
_cell.angle_gamma   90.00
#
_symmetry.space_group_name_H-M   'P 1'
#
loop_
_entity.id
_entity.type
_entity.pdbx_description
1 polymer ?
#
loop_
_entity_poly.entity_id
_entity_poly.type
_entity_poly.pdbx_seq_one_letter_code
_entity_poly.pdbx_strand_id
1 'polypeptide(L)'
;IWVLAQQTGTNGLAAALAGLILIAFATWLHQKTRLLPPLGKHLGSICALVALGFSLSLAQISTTTPTALTHNQNQGIKWQPYTAERLVKLRQSGSPVFLNFSASWCITCLVNDRVALNQPETIAAFESKKIALLKADWTNRDPAITKALESFGRSGVPLYVLYPGDSEFTPPIILPQILSPEQVQRAIKNL
;
A
#
# COMPACT_ATOMS: atom_id res chain seq x y z
N ILE A 1 -9.33 2.65 8.57
CA ILE A 1 -9.44 1.21 8.90
C ILE A 1 -8.75 0.33 7.86
N TRP A 2 -9.12 0.35 6.57
CA TRP A 2 -8.52 -0.52 5.55
C TRP A 2 -7.00 -0.30 5.32
N VAL A 3 -6.53 0.94 5.22
CA VAL A 3 -5.09 1.23 5.11
C VAL A 3 -4.32 0.77 6.35
N LEU A 4 -4.86 1.04 7.55
CA LEU A 4 -4.27 0.61 8.81
C LEU A 4 -4.14 -0.92 8.86
N ALA A 5 -5.16 -1.65 8.41
CA ALA A 5 -5.12 -3.10 8.32
C ALA A 5 -3.96 -3.64 7.45
N GLN A 6 -3.61 -2.92 6.38
CA GLN A 6 -2.46 -3.28 5.56
C GLN A 6 -1.12 -2.88 6.18
N GLN A 7 -1.09 -1.82 6.99
CA GLN A 7 0.13 -1.36 7.65
C GLN A 7 0.47 -2.18 8.89
N THR A 8 -0.54 -2.55 9.70
CA THR A 8 -0.36 -3.19 11.00
C THR A 8 -0.80 -4.66 11.02
N GLY A 9 -1.29 -5.17 9.91
CA GLY A 9 -1.92 -6.50 9.84
C GLY A 9 -3.24 -6.58 10.63
N THR A 10 -3.81 -7.79 10.66
CA THR A 10 -5.05 -8.11 11.36
C THR A 10 -4.95 -7.91 12.87
N ASN A 11 -3.81 -8.27 13.47
CA ASN A 11 -3.57 -8.14 14.90
C ASN A 11 -3.50 -6.67 15.34
N GLY A 12 -2.80 -5.82 14.58
CA GLY A 12 -2.74 -4.38 14.89
C GLY A 12 -4.08 -3.68 14.69
N LEU A 13 -4.87 -4.09 13.69
CA LEU A 13 -6.24 -3.59 13.54
C LEU A 13 -7.13 -4.02 14.72
N ALA A 14 -7.06 -5.28 15.14
CA ALA A 14 -7.83 -5.78 16.28
C ALA A 14 -7.47 -5.04 17.58
N ALA A 15 -6.18 -4.81 17.82
CA ALA A 15 -5.71 -4.02 18.97
C ALA A 15 -6.24 -2.58 18.93
N ALA A 16 -6.19 -1.91 17.77
CA ALA A 16 -6.71 -0.55 17.61
C ALA A 16 -8.22 -0.48 17.87
N LEU A 17 -9.00 -1.42 17.35
CA LEU A 17 -10.45 -1.49 17.58
C LEU A 17 -10.79 -1.80 19.04
N ALA A 18 -10.05 -2.73 19.67
CA ALA A 18 -10.21 -3.04 21.09
C ALA A 18 -9.94 -1.81 21.98
N GLY A 19 -8.88 -1.05 21.69
CA GLY A 19 -8.58 0.20 22.38
C GLY A 19 -9.70 1.23 22.28
N LEU A 20 -10.28 1.42 21.09
CA LEU A 20 -11.42 2.32 20.89
C LEU A 20 -12.66 1.89 21.69
N ILE A 21 -12.95 0.58 21.72
CA ILE A 21 -14.06 0.03 22.51
C ILE A 21 -13.82 0.26 24.01
N LEU A 22 -12.60 0.04 24.51
CA LEU A 22 -12.24 0.26 25.91
C LEU A 22 -12.39 1.73 26.31
N ILE A 23 -11.97 2.67 25.44
CA ILE A 23 -12.15 4.11 25.68
C ILE A 23 -13.65 4.46 25.71
N ALA A 24 -14.43 3.99 24.74
CA ALA A 24 -15.88 4.21 24.71
C ALA A 24 -16.57 3.66 25.97
N PHE A 25 -16.20 2.44 26.40
CA PHE A 25 -16.72 1.83 27.62
C PHE A 25 -16.32 2.60 28.88
N ALA A 26 -15.07 3.05 28.98
CA ALA A 26 -14.58 3.86 30.09
C ALA A 26 -15.31 5.22 30.18
N THR A 27 -15.50 5.91 29.05
CA THR A 27 -16.26 7.18 29.02
C THR A 27 -17.72 6.97 29.40
N TRP A 28 -18.37 5.91 28.91
CA TRP A 28 -19.74 5.55 29.29
C TRP A 28 -19.86 5.25 30.79
N LEU A 29 -18.93 4.46 31.34
CA LEU A 29 -18.92 4.13 32.76
C LEU A 29 -18.69 5.36 33.63
N HIS A 30 -17.76 6.24 33.24
CA HIS A 30 -17.51 7.51 33.92
C HIS A 30 -18.74 8.43 33.90
N GLN A 31 -19.43 8.52 32.76
CA GLN A 31 -20.65 9.32 32.65
C GLN A 31 -21.79 8.76 33.52
N LYS A 32 -21.96 7.44 33.56
CA LYS A 32 -22.99 6.78 34.38
C LYS A 32 -22.70 6.85 35.88
N THR A 33 -21.43 6.79 36.27
CA THR A 33 -20.98 6.86 37.67
C THR A 33 -20.89 8.29 38.20
N ARG A 34 -21.02 9.31 37.34
CA ARG A 34 -21.00 10.73 37.72
C ARG A 34 -22.12 11.13 38.70
N LEU A 35 -23.25 10.43 38.68
CA LEU A 35 -24.41 10.68 39.55
C LEU A 35 -24.43 9.81 40.81
N LEU A 36 -23.46 8.91 40.97
CA LEU A 36 -23.35 7.99 42.11
C LEU A 36 -22.55 8.64 43.28
N PRO A 37 -22.70 8.12 44.52
CA PRO A 37 -21.94 8.57 45.70
C PRO A 37 -20.41 8.48 45.50
N PRO A 38 -19.59 9.15 46.33
CA PRO A 38 -18.15 9.37 46.06
C PRO A 38 -17.35 8.09 45.78
N LEU A 39 -17.71 6.97 46.39
CA LEU A 39 -17.10 5.66 46.12
C LEU A 39 -17.27 5.20 44.66
N GLY A 40 -18.44 5.45 44.06
CA GLY A 40 -18.74 5.09 42.67
C GLY A 40 -18.00 5.95 41.64
N LYS A 41 -17.73 7.22 41.97
CA LYS A 41 -16.94 8.14 41.14
C LYS A 41 -15.47 7.72 41.07
N HIS A 42 -14.85 7.39 42.21
CA HIS A 42 -13.45 6.95 42.25
C HIS A 42 -13.24 5.62 41.52
N LEU A 43 -14.19 4.68 41.66
CA LEU A 43 -14.10 3.38 40.98
C LEU A 43 -14.22 3.52 39.45
N GLY A 44 -15.09 4.42 38.96
CA GLY A 44 -15.20 4.75 37.53
C GLY A 44 -13.92 5.35 36.95
N SER A 45 -13.27 6.27 37.68
CA SER A 45 -11.99 6.85 37.27
C SER A 45 -10.83 5.85 37.29
N ILE A 46 -10.78 4.92 38.26
CA ILE A 46 -9.75 3.88 38.32
C ILE A 46 -9.90 2.91 37.15
N CYS A 47 -11.12 2.44 36.85
CA CYS A 47 -11.38 1.58 35.69
C CYS A 47 -11.01 2.26 34.37
N ALA A 48 -11.25 3.57 34.23
CA ALA A 48 -10.85 4.32 33.06
C ALA A 48 -9.32 4.40 32.91
N LEU A 49 -8.58 4.64 34.00
CA LEU A 49 -7.11 4.67 33.99
C LEU A 49 -6.49 3.31 33.68
N VAL A 50 -7.06 2.23 34.22
CA VAL A 50 -6.60 0.85 33.94
C VAL A 50 -6.87 0.48 32.48
N ALA A 51 -8.04 0.82 31.94
CA ALA A 51 -8.37 0.61 30.53
C ALA A 51 -7.42 1.38 29.60
N LEU A 52 -7.06 2.62 29.96
CA LEU A 52 -6.08 3.42 29.23
C LEU A 52 -4.68 2.77 29.27
N GLY A 53 -4.23 2.35 30.45
CA GLY A 53 -2.95 1.65 30.61
C GLY A 53 -2.86 0.35 29.83
N PHE A 54 -3.93 -0.46 29.84
CA PHE A 54 -3.99 -1.72 29.09
C PHE A 54 -3.99 -1.48 27.57
N SER A 55 -4.62 -0.40 27.10
CA SER A 55 -4.63 0.00 25.69
C SER A 55 -3.22 0.38 25.21
N LEU A 56 -2.43 1.08 26.03
CA LEU A 56 -1.04 1.40 25.71
C LEU A 56 -0.14 0.16 25.65
N SER A 57 -0.32 -0.82 26.55
CA SER A 57 0.45 -2.07 26.53
C SER A 57 0.15 -2.93 25.30
N LEU A 58 -1.11 -2.97 24.84
CA LEU A 58 -1.51 -3.68 23.61
C LEU A 58 -0.89 -3.07 22.35
N ALA A 59 -0.65 -1.76 22.33
CA ALA A 59 -0.02 -1.08 21.20
C ALA A 59 1.43 -1.57 20.96
N GLN A 60 2.14 -1.99 22.01
CA GLN A 60 3.53 -2.48 21.93
C GLN A 60 3.64 -3.89 21.33
N ILE A 61 2.55 -4.65 21.24
CA ILE A 61 2.53 -6.02 20.68
C ILE A 61 2.47 -6.01 19.14
N SER A 62 2.37 -4.83 18.51
CA SER A 62 2.13 -4.67 17.07
C SER A 62 3.36 -4.86 16.16
N THR A 63 4.47 -5.43 16.65
CA THR A 63 5.69 -5.67 15.85
C THR A 63 5.72 -7.03 15.14
N THR A 64 4.61 -7.74 15.03
CA THR A 64 4.56 -9.00 14.27
C THR A 64 4.22 -8.73 12.81
N THR A 65 5.26 -8.84 11.99
CA THR A 65 5.34 -9.10 10.54
C THR A 65 4.08 -8.77 9.74
N PRO A 66 4.13 -7.83 8.78
CA PRO A 66 2.99 -7.57 7.91
C PRO A 66 2.72 -8.82 7.07
N THR A 67 1.70 -9.59 7.44
CA THR A 67 1.11 -10.60 6.55
C THR A 67 0.49 -9.82 5.41
N ALA A 68 1.21 -9.72 4.29
CA ALA A 68 0.68 -9.15 3.07
C ALA A 68 -0.65 -9.87 2.78
N LEU A 69 -1.77 -9.14 2.91
CA LEU A 69 -3.08 -9.66 2.54
C LEU A 69 -3.01 -9.91 1.04
N THR A 70 -2.84 -11.18 0.66
CA THR A 70 -2.90 -11.63 -0.72
C THR A 70 -4.30 -11.32 -1.23
N HIS A 71 -4.47 -10.15 -1.85
CA HIS A 71 -5.72 -9.78 -2.47
C HIS A 71 -5.96 -10.76 -3.62
N ASN A 72 -6.99 -11.58 -3.43
CA ASN A 72 -7.39 -12.64 -4.34
C ASN A 72 -7.68 -12.04 -5.72
N GLN A 73 -6.73 -12.16 -6.64
CA GLN A 73 -6.85 -11.66 -8.01
C GLN A 73 -7.76 -12.60 -8.80
N ASN A 74 -8.96 -12.13 -9.15
CA ASN A 74 -9.71 -12.72 -10.24
C ASN A 74 -9.82 -11.68 -11.36
N GLN A 75 -9.29 -12.04 -12.55
CA GLN A 75 -9.33 -11.31 -13.83
C GLN A 75 -8.65 -9.91 -13.83
N GLY A 76 -7.33 -9.85 -13.58
CA GLY A 76 -6.55 -8.61 -13.67
C GLY A 76 -5.06 -8.85 -13.94
N ILE A 77 -4.29 -7.76 -14.06
CA ILE A 77 -2.84 -7.83 -14.29
C ILE A 77 -2.13 -8.66 -13.21
N LYS A 78 -1.35 -9.65 -13.65
CA LYS A 78 -0.45 -10.44 -12.79
C LYS A 78 0.84 -9.66 -12.52
N TRP A 79 0.81 -8.86 -11.46
CA TRP A 79 1.98 -8.11 -11.01
C TRP A 79 3.01 -9.01 -10.34
N GLN A 80 4.27 -8.86 -10.73
CA GLN A 80 5.40 -9.42 -9.99
C GLN A 80 5.91 -8.36 -8.99
N PRO A 81 6.29 -8.75 -7.76
CA PRO A 81 6.87 -7.78 -6.83
C PRO A 81 8.19 -7.24 -7.38
N TYR A 82 8.40 -5.94 -7.22
CA TYR A 82 9.65 -5.29 -7.57
C TYR A 82 10.77 -5.67 -6.58
N THR A 83 11.94 -5.98 -7.13
CA THR A 83 13.23 -5.86 -6.44
C THR A 83 14.23 -5.26 -7.41
N ALA A 84 15.30 -4.63 -6.89
CA ALA A 84 16.34 -4.06 -7.75
C ALA A 84 16.99 -5.13 -8.62
N GLU A 85 17.26 -6.31 -8.06
CA GLU A 85 17.88 -7.45 -8.75
C GLU A 85 16.99 -7.99 -9.85
N ARG A 86 15.67 -8.07 -9.62
CA ARG A 86 14.71 -8.52 -10.64
C ARG A 86 14.66 -7.55 -11.80
N LEU A 87 14.61 -6.25 -11.52
CA LEU A 87 14.63 -5.23 -12.56
C LEU A 87 15.92 -5.33 -13.39
N VAL A 88 17.07 -5.43 -12.74
CA VAL A 88 18.38 -5.57 -13.43
C VAL A 88 18.38 -6.81 -14.33
N LYS A 89 17.97 -7.98 -13.81
CA LYS A 89 17.92 -9.22 -14.60
C LYS A 89 17.03 -9.11 -15.84
N LEU A 90 15.83 -8.52 -15.70
CA LEU A 90 14.90 -8.34 -16.82
C LEU A 90 15.44 -7.38 -17.87
N ARG A 91 16.13 -6.31 -17.45
CA ARG A 91 16.76 -5.36 -18.37
C ARG A 91 17.95 -5.98 -19.10
N GLN A 92 18.76 -6.77 -18.40
CA GLN A 92 19.88 -7.52 -19.00
C GLN A 92 19.43 -8.59 -19.99
N SER A 93 18.25 -9.18 -19.78
CA SER A 93 17.67 -10.15 -20.72
C SER A 93 16.97 -9.49 -21.92
N GLY A 94 17.03 -8.16 -22.06
CA GLY A 94 16.36 -7.44 -23.15
C GLY A 94 14.82 -7.55 -23.10
N SER A 95 14.25 -7.75 -21.91
CA SER A 95 12.80 -7.83 -21.76
C SER A 95 12.25 -6.44 -21.43
N PRO A 96 11.24 -5.94 -22.17
CA PRO A 96 10.62 -4.67 -21.81
C PRO A 96 9.93 -4.80 -20.45
N VAL A 97 10.04 -3.78 -19.59
CA VAL A 97 9.53 -3.81 -18.22
C VAL A 97 8.65 -2.61 -17.95
N PHE A 98 7.43 -2.84 -17.48
CA PHE A 98 6.59 -1.81 -16.92
C PHE A 98 6.64 -1.88 -15.39
N LEU A 99 7.14 -0.82 -14.76
CA LEU A 99 7.28 -0.69 -13.33
C LEU A 99 6.27 0.31 -12.77
N ASN A 100 5.34 -0.17 -11.94
CA ASN A 100 4.32 0.60 -11.24
C ASN A 100 4.73 0.81 -9.78
N PHE A 101 5.17 2.03 -9.44
CA PHE A 101 5.33 2.46 -8.06
C PHE A 101 3.98 2.91 -7.51
N SER A 102 3.46 2.16 -6.55
CA SER A 102 2.10 2.30 -6.05
C SER A 102 2.05 2.21 -4.53
N ALA A 103 0.91 2.53 -3.95
CA ALA A 103 0.63 2.28 -2.53
C ALA A 103 -0.87 2.15 -2.32
N SER A 104 -1.28 1.39 -1.32
CA SER A 104 -2.70 1.19 -1.01
C SER A 104 -3.40 2.46 -0.56
N TRP A 105 -2.69 3.37 0.12
CA TRP A 105 -3.26 4.66 0.54
C TRP A 105 -3.30 5.71 -0.59
N CYS A 106 -2.73 5.42 -1.76
CA CYS A 106 -2.65 6.36 -2.88
C CYS A 106 -3.92 6.27 -3.75
N ILE A 107 -4.84 7.23 -3.58
CA ILE A 107 -6.10 7.25 -4.33
C ILE A 107 -5.89 7.29 -5.85
N THR A 108 -4.95 8.12 -6.33
CA THR A 108 -4.61 8.23 -7.75
C THR A 108 -4.11 6.90 -8.31
N CYS A 109 -3.31 6.17 -7.53
CA CYS A 109 -2.82 4.85 -7.90
C CYS A 109 -3.99 3.87 -8.09
N LEU A 110 -4.93 3.86 -7.14
CA LEU A 110 -6.12 3.00 -7.21
C LEU A 110 -7.07 3.37 -8.36
N VAL A 111 -7.15 4.65 -8.73
CA VAL A 111 -7.92 5.10 -9.89
C VAL A 111 -7.23 4.65 -11.17
N ASN A 112 -5.94 4.96 -11.36
CA ASN A 112 -5.17 4.56 -12.54
C ASN A 112 -5.13 3.04 -12.73
N ASP A 113 -4.95 2.27 -11.65
CA ASP A 113 -5.00 0.81 -11.69
C ASP A 113 -6.32 0.33 -12.30
N ARG A 114 -7.46 0.98 -12.00
CA ARG A 114 -8.77 0.62 -12.54
C ARG A 114 -9.01 1.16 -13.95
N VAL A 115 -8.77 2.45 -14.17
CA VAL A 115 -9.22 3.14 -15.40
C VAL A 115 -8.23 3.08 -16.54
N ALA A 116 -6.95 2.78 -16.27
CA ALA A 116 -5.90 2.74 -17.30
C ALA A 116 -5.23 1.36 -17.40
N LEU A 117 -4.80 0.79 -16.28
CA LEU A 117 -3.96 -0.42 -16.29
C LEU A 117 -4.76 -1.71 -16.44
N ASN A 118 -5.82 -1.90 -15.64
CA ASN A 118 -6.67 -3.11 -15.73
C ASN A 118 -7.75 -3.03 -16.82
N GLN A 119 -7.57 -2.19 -17.84
CA GLN A 119 -8.45 -2.18 -19.01
C GLN A 119 -8.06 -3.31 -19.98
N PRO A 120 -9.03 -4.02 -20.58
CA PRO A 120 -8.75 -5.16 -21.47
C PRO A 120 -7.75 -4.84 -22.59
N GLU A 121 -7.85 -3.65 -23.20
CA GLU A 121 -6.99 -3.20 -24.29
C GLU A 121 -5.55 -2.95 -23.80
N THR A 122 -5.40 -2.44 -22.58
CA THR A 122 -4.08 -2.22 -21.97
C THR A 122 -3.44 -3.55 -21.57
N ILE A 123 -4.22 -4.48 -21.02
CA ILE A 123 -3.75 -5.84 -20.69
C ILE A 123 -3.28 -6.55 -21.96
N ALA A 124 -4.09 -6.52 -23.02
CA ALA A 124 -3.72 -7.10 -24.31
C ALA A 124 -2.46 -6.46 -24.90
N ALA A 125 -2.28 -5.14 -24.74
CA ALA A 125 -1.06 -4.46 -25.17
C ALA A 125 0.18 -4.96 -24.41
N PHE A 126 0.10 -5.11 -23.09
CA PHE A 126 1.19 -5.67 -22.28
C PHE A 126 1.55 -7.11 -22.70
N GLU A 127 0.53 -7.95 -22.89
CA GLU A 127 0.71 -9.35 -23.31
C GLU A 127 1.31 -9.45 -24.72
N SER A 128 0.83 -8.65 -25.67
CA SER A 128 1.29 -8.66 -27.07
C SER A 128 2.78 -8.34 -27.19
N LYS A 129 3.28 -7.42 -26.37
CA LYS A 129 4.69 -7.01 -26.33
C LYS A 129 5.50 -7.79 -25.28
N LYS A 130 4.90 -8.78 -24.62
CA LYS A 130 5.52 -9.63 -23.58
C LYS A 130 6.21 -8.79 -22.49
N ILE A 131 5.56 -7.71 -22.08
CA ILE A 131 6.13 -6.77 -21.10
C ILE A 131 6.09 -7.40 -19.71
N ALA A 132 7.22 -7.40 -19.02
CA ALA A 132 7.29 -7.81 -17.63
C ALA A 132 6.68 -6.73 -16.73
N LEU A 133 5.67 -7.11 -15.93
CA LEU A 133 4.90 -6.17 -15.11
C LEU A 133 5.36 -6.25 -13.66
N LEU A 134 6.06 -5.22 -13.20
CA LEU A 134 6.57 -5.11 -11.84
C LEU A 134 5.76 -4.10 -11.03
N LYS A 135 5.45 -4.43 -9.77
CA LYS A 135 4.83 -3.51 -8.81
C LYS A 135 5.76 -3.26 -7.63
N ALA A 136 6.12 -2.00 -7.41
CA ALA A 136 6.80 -1.53 -6.23
C ALA A 136 5.76 -0.98 -5.25
N ASP A 137 5.38 -1.80 -4.26
CA ASP A 137 4.39 -1.42 -3.25
C ASP A 137 5.04 -0.63 -2.10
N TRP A 138 4.85 0.68 -2.12
CA TRP A 138 5.37 1.63 -1.15
C TRP A 138 4.40 1.89 0.02
N THR A 139 3.42 1.01 0.26
CA THR A 139 2.44 1.16 1.36
C THR A 139 3.11 1.36 2.72
N ASN A 140 4.21 0.64 2.97
CA ASN A 140 4.99 0.66 4.21
C ASN A 140 6.31 1.43 4.11
N ARG A 141 6.50 2.24 3.06
CA ARG A 141 7.71 3.05 2.84
C ARG A 141 9.02 2.26 2.84
N ASP A 142 9.04 1.15 2.10
CA ASP A 142 10.24 0.31 1.96
C ASP A 142 11.46 1.16 1.51
N PRO A 143 12.63 1.05 2.19
CA PRO A 143 13.82 1.85 1.87
C PRO A 143 14.39 1.61 0.47
N ALA A 144 14.32 0.37 -0.05
CA ALA A 144 14.80 0.06 -1.39
C ALA A 144 13.90 0.71 -2.46
N ILE A 145 12.58 0.68 -2.25
CA ILE A 145 11.63 1.40 -3.12
C ILE A 145 11.82 2.92 -3.00
N THR A 146 12.08 3.43 -1.80
CA THR A 146 12.35 4.86 -1.56
C THR A 146 13.56 5.32 -2.36
N LYS A 147 14.67 4.60 -2.28
CA LYS A 147 15.88 4.89 -3.06
C LYS A 147 15.64 4.84 -4.58
N ALA A 148 14.80 3.90 -5.02
CA ALA A 148 14.42 3.80 -6.42
C ALA A 148 13.51 4.97 -6.87
N LEU A 149 12.63 5.49 -6.03
CA LEU A 149 11.86 6.71 -6.32
C LEU A 149 12.76 7.95 -6.38
N GLU A 150 13.70 8.06 -5.44
CA GLU A 150 14.65 9.17 -5.37
C GLU A 150 15.56 9.26 -6.60
N SER A 151 15.93 8.12 -7.20
CA SER A 151 16.71 8.11 -8.45
C SER A 151 15.95 8.72 -9.64
N PHE A 152 14.62 8.79 -9.56
CA PHE A 152 13.76 9.51 -10.51
C PHE A 152 13.42 10.94 -10.05
N GLY A 153 14.03 11.43 -8.98
CA GLY A 153 13.70 12.72 -8.37
C GLY A 153 12.28 12.76 -7.81
N ARG A 154 11.78 11.62 -7.30
CA ARG A 154 10.44 11.49 -6.71
C ARG A 154 10.55 11.18 -5.22
N SER A 155 9.66 11.80 -4.44
CA SER A 155 9.54 11.56 -2.99
C SER A 155 8.30 10.73 -2.62
N GLY A 156 7.58 10.20 -3.62
CA GLY A 156 6.36 9.42 -3.41
C GLY A 156 5.74 8.88 -4.68
N VAL A 157 4.57 8.28 -4.52
CA VAL A 157 3.78 7.61 -5.57
C VAL A 157 2.57 8.48 -6.00
N PRO A 158 2.01 8.30 -7.21
CA PRO A 158 2.36 7.30 -8.22
C PRO A 158 3.60 7.67 -9.06
N LEU A 159 4.32 6.64 -9.50
CA LEU A 159 5.30 6.74 -10.59
C LEU A 159 5.18 5.52 -11.49
N TYR A 160 5.17 5.74 -12.79
CA TYR A 160 5.05 4.69 -13.81
C TYR A 160 6.23 4.81 -14.76
N VAL A 161 6.98 3.72 -14.92
CA VAL A 161 8.22 3.70 -15.69
C VAL A 161 8.17 2.53 -16.66
N LEU A 162 8.37 2.80 -17.95
CA LEU A 162 8.47 1.80 -18.98
C LEU A 162 9.92 1.72 -19.47
N TYR A 163 10.55 0.57 -19.28
CA TYR A 163 11.87 0.26 -19.81
C TYR A 163 11.73 -0.50 -21.13
N PRO A 164 12.33 -0.01 -22.23
CA PRO A 164 12.39 -0.75 -23.49
C PRO A 164 13.24 -2.02 -23.39
N GLY A 165 13.01 -2.98 -24.29
CA GLY A 165 13.66 -4.31 -24.29
C GLY A 165 14.94 -4.38 -25.14
N ASP A 166 15.27 -3.32 -25.85
CA ASP A 166 16.34 -3.29 -26.85
C ASP A 166 17.73 -3.25 -26.22
N SER A 167 17.90 -2.57 -25.09
CA SER A 167 19.16 -2.53 -24.35
C SER A 167 18.96 -2.12 -22.89
N GLU A 168 19.80 -2.62 -21.98
CA GLU A 168 19.84 -2.13 -20.59
C GLU A 168 20.27 -0.66 -20.48
N PHE A 169 20.85 -0.09 -21.54
CA PHE A 169 21.25 1.31 -21.61
C PHE A 169 20.15 2.21 -22.18
N THR A 170 19.09 1.66 -22.77
CA THR A 170 17.97 2.47 -23.28
C THR A 170 17.31 3.18 -22.09
N PRO A 171 17.18 4.53 -22.15
CA PRO A 171 16.59 5.29 -21.05
C PRO A 171 15.12 4.91 -20.86
N PRO A 172 14.64 4.88 -19.60
CA PRO A 172 13.24 4.61 -19.34
C PRO A 172 12.33 5.75 -19.81
N ILE A 173 11.13 5.37 -20.26
CA ILE A 173 10.03 6.29 -20.54
C ILE A 173 9.23 6.47 -19.26
N ILE A 174 9.19 7.70 -18.74
CA ILE A 174 8.38 8.05 -17.56
C ILE A 174 7.00 8.48 -18.03
N LEU A 175 5.98 7.84 -17.50
CA LEU A 175 4.58 8.14 -17.81
C LEU A 175 3.99 9.18 -16.83
N PRO A 176 2.94 9.90 -17.24
CA PRO A 176 2.26 10.86 -16.38
C PRO A 176 1.65 10.22 -15.13
N GLN A 177 1.47 11.02 -14.07
CA GLN A 177 0.87 10.56 -12.81
C GLN A 177 -0.63 10.26 -12.93
N ILE A 178 -1.34 10.94 -13.84
CA ILE A 178 -2.72 10.62 -14.21
C ILE A 178 -2.64 9.82 -15.49
N LEU A 179 -3.04 8.55 -15.44
CA LEU A 179 -2.96 7.66 -16.58
C LEU A 179 -4.30 7.55 -17.29
N SER A 180 -4.23 7.52 -18.62
CA SER A 180 -5.29 7.04 -19.49
C SER A 180 -4.85 5.76 -20.23
N PRO A 181 -5.79 4.89 -20.65
CA PRO A 181 -5.48 3.71 -21.47
C PRO A 181 -4.67 4.08 -22.72
N GLU A 182 -5.01 5.18 -23.39
CA GLU A 182 -4.37 5.59 -24.64
C GLU A 182 -2.91 5.98 -24.43
N GLN A 183 -2.58 6.62 -23.30
CA GLN A 183 -1.21 6.98 -22.97
C GLN A 183 -0.35 5.73 -22.76
N VAL A 184 -0.86 4.75 -22.03
CA VAL A 184 -0.16 3.48 -21.78
C VAL A 184 0.04 2.72 -23.10
N GLN A 185 -1.02 2.57 -23.89
CA GLN A 185 -0.95 1.88 -25.17
C GLN A 185 -0.02 2.57 -26.16
N ARG A 186 -0.02 3.91 -26.20
CA ARG A 186 0.89 4.67 -27.07
C ARG A 186 2.36 4.45 -26.68
N ALA A 187 2.66 4.45 -25.39
CA ALA A 187 4.01 4.18 -24.91
C ALA A 187 4.46 2.75 -25.27
N ILE A 188 3.58 1.76 -25.14
CA ILE A 188 3.84 0.36 -25.50
C ILE A 188 4.01 0.16 -27.01
N LYS A 189 3.21 0.85 -27.84
CA LYS A 189 3.31 0.77 -29.30
C LYS A 189 4.64 1.29 -29.84
N ASN A 190 5.25 2.23 -29.14
CA ASN A 190 6.52 2.84 -29.51
C ASN A 190 7.75 2.05 -29.03
N LEU A 191 7.54 0.88 -28.38
CA LEU A 191 8.59 -0.11 -28.11
C LEU A 191 8.93 -0.93 -29.34
#